data_AF-A0A6N6WP64-F1
#
_entry.id   AF-A0A6N6WP64-F1
#
_cell.length_a   1.000
_cell.length_b   1.000
_cell.length_c   1.000
_cell.angle_alpha   90.00
_cell.angle_beta   90.00
_cell.angle_gamma   90.00
#
_symmetry.space_group_name_H-M   'P 1'
#
loop_
_entity.id
_entity.type
_entity.pdbx_description
1 polymer ?
#
loop_
_entity_poly.entity_id
_entity_poly.type
_entity_poly.pdbx_seq_one_letter_code
_entity_poly.pdbx_strand_id
1 'polypeptide(L)'
;MGRCNHCGECVPQCPHQALQIVDGKVVWNAAVCEQCDTCLKRCPQHATPMAQSMSVDEVLSHVRKAVLFIEGITVSGGEATTQLPFVVALFTAIKNDPQLRHLTCLVDSNGMLSETGWEKLLPVCDGAMLDLKAWGSECHQQLTGRDNQQIKRSI
;
A
#
# COMPACT_ATOMS: atom_id res chain seq x y z
N MET A 1 8.66 -1.27 6.82
CA MET A 1 9.43 -0.93 5.60
C MET A 1 9.65 0.58 5.63
N GLY A 2 10.89 1.04 5.56
CA GLY A 2 11.19 2.48 5.58
C GLY A 2 11.04 3.12 4.20
N ARG A 3 11.23 4.45 4.14
CA ARG A 3 11.28 5.19 2.87
C ARG A 3 12.71 5.27 2.37
N CYS A 4 12.91 5.07 1.07
CA CYS A 4 14.21 5.24 0.44
C CYS A 4 14.65 6.70 0.61
N ASN A 5 15.86 6.91 1.12
CA ASN A 5 16.50 8.24 1.22
C ASN A 5 17.57 8.43 0.13
N HIS A 6 17.59 7.55 -0.87
CA HIS A 6 18.54 7.55 -1.97
C HIS A 6 20.03 7.50 -1.57
N CYS A 7 20.39 6.90 -0.43
CA CYS A 7 21.80 6.79 0.00
C CYS A 7 22.71 6.00 -0.98
N GLY A 8 22.13 5.20 -1.87
CA GLY A 8 22.86 4.50 -2.93
C GLY A 8 23.54 3.19 -2.51
N GLU A 9 23.52 2.81 -1.23
CA GLU A 9 24.20 1.59 -0.73
C GLU A 9 23.76 0.29 -1.43
N CYS A 10 22.51 0.23 -1.91
CA CYS A 10 22.00 -0.93 -2.62
C CYS A 10 22.49 -1.03 -4.09
N VAL A 11 22.98 0.06 -4.68
CA VAL A 11 23.37 0.13 -6.09
C VAL A 11 24.52 -0.83 -6.42
N PRO A 12 25.69 -0.78 -5.74
CA PRO A 12 26.79 -1.70 -6.03
C PRO A 12 26.49 -3.16 -5.61
N GLN A 13 25.43 -3.38 -4.84
CA GLN A 13 25.04 -4.70 -4.35
C GLN A 13 24.05 -5.40 -5.29
N CYS A 14 23.54 -4.73 -6.32
CA CYS A 14 22.60 -5.34 -7.26
C CYS A 14 23.32 -6.30 -8.22
N PRO A 15 23.11 -7.63 -8.11
CA PRO A 15 23.83 -8.59 -8.96
C PRO A 15 23.41 -8.52 -10.44
N HIS A 16 22.24 -7.93 -10.72
CA HIS A 16 21.71 -7.77 -12.08
C HIS A 16 21.95 -6.37 -12.66
N GLN A 17 22.65 -5.48 -11.94
CA GLN A 17 22.93 -4.12 -12.40
C GLN A 17 21.67 -3.32 -12.77
N ALA A 18 20.55 -3.60 -12.10
CA ALA A 18 19.26 -2.95 -12.35
C ALA A 18 19.06 -1.61 -11.62
N LEU A 19 20.08 -1.15 -10.88
CA LEU A 19 20.03 0.08 -10.08
C LEU A 19 21.15 1.01 -10.50
N GLN A 20 20.84 2.31 -10.53
CA GLN A 20 21.80 3.37 -10.85
C GLN A 20 21.49 4.64 -10.04
N ILE A 21 22.45 5.55 -9.91
CA ILE A 21 22.22 6.88 -9.34
C ILE A 21 22.10 7.88 -10.49
N VAL A 22 20.97 8.56 -10.58
CA VAL A 22 20.71 9.65 -11.53
C VAL A 22 20.18 10.84 -10.74
N ASP A 23 20.80 12.01 -10.91
CA ASP A 23 20.45 13.25 -10.20
C ASP A 23 20.34 13.08 -8.66
N GLY A 24 21.27 12.31 -8.09
CA GLY A 24 21.30 12.01 -6.65
C GLY A 24 20.20 11.06 -6.16
N LYS A 25 19.42 10.46 -7.07
CA LYS A 25 18.37 9.50 -6.75
C LYS A 25 18.72 8.11 -7.26
N VAL A 26 18.47 7.10 -6.42
CA VAL A 26 18.48 5.71 -6.87
C VAL A 26 17.33 5.49 -7.85
N VAL A 27 17.65 5.14 -9.08
CA VAL A 27 16.70 4.80 -10.15
C VAL A 27 16.74 3.29 -10.37
N TRP A 28 15.55 2.70 -10.41
CA TRP A 28 15.33 1.29 -10.66
C TRP A 28 14.92 1.05 -12.12
N ASN A 29 15.61 0.13 -12.80
CA ASN A 29 15.24 -0.33 -14.13
C ASN A 29 14.46 -1.65 -14.03
N ALA A 30 13.14 -1.57 -14.21
CA ALA A 30 12.24 -2.72 -14.14
C ALA A 30 12.53 -3.78 -15.21
N ALA A 31 13.06 -3.42 -16.38
CA ALA A 31 13.32 -4.37 -17.47
C ALA A 31 14.55 -5.27 -17.22
N VAL A 32 15.44 -4.87 -16.31
CA VAL A 32 16.68 -5.60 -15.98
C VAL A 32 16.57 -6.30 -14.62
N CYS A 33 15.62 -5.88 -13.78
CA CYS A 33 15.49 -6.39 -12.42
C CYS A 33 14.85 -7.78 -12.37
N GLU A 34 15.60 -8.76 -11.87
CA GLU A 34 15.13 -10.14 -11.60
C GLU A 34 14.44 -10.30 -10.22
N GLN A 35 14.12 -9.19 -9.54
CA GLN A 35 13.37 -9.19 -8.26
C GLN A 35 13.98 -10.08 -7.15
N CYS A 36 15.31 -10.20 -7.09
CA CYS A 36 16.00 -11.07 -6.12
C CYS A 36 16.10 -10.53 -4.67
N ASP A 37 15.51 -9.36 -4.40
CA ASP A 37 15.47 -8.66 -3.11
C ASP A 37 16.83 -8.34 -2.46
N THR A 38 17.94 -8.48 -3.18
CA THR A 38 19.27 -8.14 -2.64
C THR A 38 19.33 -6.67 -2.19
N CYS A 39 18.69 -5.76 -2.93
CA CYS A 39 18.63 -4.35 -2.58
C CYS A 39 17.89 -4.08 -1.27
N LEU A 40 16.81 -4.84 -0.99
CA LEU A 40 16.04 -4.72 0.24
C LEU A 40 16.83 -5.24 1.45
N LYS A 41 17.48 -6.40 1.31
CA LYS A 41 18.30 -7.03 2.36
C LYS A 41 19.49 -6.17 2.79
N ARG A 42 20.02 -5.36 1.88
CA ARG A 42 21.18 -4.49 2.12
C ARG A 42 20.80 -3.07 2.51
N CYS A 43 19.53 -2.69 2.44
CA CYS A 43 19.13 -1.31 2.66
C CYS A 43 19.11 -0.99 4.17
N PRO A 44 19.89 0.00 4.65
CA PRO A 44 19.86 0.41 6.05
C PRO A 44 18.52 1.04 6.47
N GLN A 45 17.73 1.52 5.50
CA GLN A 45 16.39 2.06 5.73
C GLN A 45 15.30 0.98 5.67
N HIS A 46 15.64 -0.29 5.40
CA HIS A 46 14.67 -1.35 5.16
C HIS A 46 13.63 -0.92 4.10
N ALA A 47 14.12 -0.23 3.05
CA ALA A 47 13.35 0.32 1.95
C ALA A 47 13.66 -0.43 0.65
N THR A 48 12.75 -0.33 -0.32
CA THR A 48 12.96 -0.86 -1.67
C THR A 48 13.09 0.29 -2.67
N PRO A 49 14.07 0.26 -3.59
CA PRO A 49 14.13 1.21 -4.71
C PRO A 49 13.04 0.96 -5.76
N MET A 50 12.29 -0.14 -5.64
CA MET A 50 11.17 -0.48 -6.52
C MET A 50 9.87 0.22 -6.12
N ALA A 51 9.83 0.90 -4.96
CA ALA A 51 8.67 1.69 -4.56
C ALA A 51 8.53 2.91 -5.47
N GLN A 52 7.36 3.06 -6.08
CA GLN A 52 7.05 4.16 -6.99
C GLN A 52 6.01 5.08 -6.36
N SER A 53 6.15 6.39 -6.58
CA SER A 53 5.09 7.35 -6.33
C SER A 53 4.22 7.43 -7.57
N MET A 54 2.92 7.27 -7.39
CA MET A 54 1.94 7.32 -8.47
C MET A 54 0.82 8.27 -8.09
N SER A 55 0.37 9.05 -9.05
CA SER A 55 -0.89 9.79 -9.00
C SER A 55 -2.08 8.85 -9.12
N VAL A 56 -3.27 9.36 -8.78
CA VAL A 56 -4.53 8.61 -8.97
C VAL A 56 -4.69 8.23 -10.44
N ASP A 57 -4.45 9.14 -11.38
CA ASP A 57 -4.61 8.89 -12.81
C ASP A 57 -3.68 7.80 -13.36
N GLU A 58 -2.44 7.74 -12.85
CA GLU A 58 -1.52 6.66 -13.17
C GLU A 58 -2.07 5.33 -12.67
N VAL A 59 -2.53 5.25 -11.43
CA VAL A 59 -3.15 4.01 -10.89
C VAL A 59 -4.37 3.60 -11.71
N LEU A 60 -5.29 4.53 -12.04
CA LEU A 60 -6.45 4.24 -12.89
C LEU A 60 -6.04 3.70 -14.26
N SER A 61 -4.97 4.24 -14.84
CA SER A 61 -4.42 3.77 -16.12
C SER A 61 -3.90 2.33 -16.04
N HIS A 62 -3.36 1.92 -14.88
CA HIS A 62 -2.99 0.52 -14.64
C HIS A 62 -4.22 -0.37 -14.44
N VAL A 63 -5.21 0.07 -13.68
CA VAL A 63 -6.46 -0.66 -13.45
C VAL A 63 -7.18 -0.94 -14.78
N ARG A 64 -7.27 0.05 -15.68
CA ARG A 64 -7.95 -0.10 -16.98
C ARG A 64 -7.35 -1.22 -17.84
N LYS A 65 -6.06 -1.54 -17.68
CA LYS A 65 -5.41 -2.65 -18.42
C LYS A 65 -5.96 -4.02 -18.00
N ALA A 66 -6.46 -4.13 -16.77
CA ALA A 66 -6.96 -5.37 -16.18
C ALA A 66 -8.49 -5.40 -16.01
N VAL A 67 -9.20 -4.31 -16.34
CA VAL A 67 -10.63 -4.12 -16.01
C VAL A 67 -11.54 -5.26 -16.47
N LEU A 68 -11.24 -5.88 -17.61
CA LEU A 68 -12.04 -7.00 -18.13
C LEU A 68 -11.84 -8.32 -17.35
N PHE A 69 -10.86 -8.37 -16.45
CA PHE A 69 -10.44 -9.57 -15.73
C PHE A 69 -10.63 -9.46 -14.21
N ILE A 70 -11.12 -8.32 -13.71
CA ILE A 70 -11.27 -8.06 -12.27
C ILE A 70 -12.67 -7.53 -11.95
N GLU A 71 -13.15 -7.79 -10.74
CA GLU A 71 -14.45 -7.30 -10.24
C GLU A 71 -14.28 -6.26 -9.12
N GLY A 72 -13.03 -5.98 -8.74
CA GLY A 72 -12.73 -5.10 -7.63
C GLY A 72 -11.25 -4.82 -7.48
N ILE A 73 -10.96 -3.91 -6.56
CA ILE A 73 -9.63 -3.49 -6.16
C ILE A 73 -9.58 -3.52 -4.64
N THR A 74 -8.52 -4.13 -4.11
CA THR A 74 -8.19 -4.04 -2.68
C THR A 74 -6.92 -3.24 -2.51
N VAL A 75 -6.97 -2.15 -1.74
CA VAL A 75 -5.77 -1.40 -1.34
C VAL A 75 -5.21 -2.02 -0.07
N SER A 76 -3.96 -2.48 -0.13
CA SER A 76 -3.24 -3.12 0.96
C SER A 76 -1.80 -2.59 1.06
N GLY A 77 -1.01 -3.19 1.95
CA GLY A 77 0.43 -2.89 2.11
C GLY A 77 0.73 -2.12 3.39
N GLY A 78 1.36 -2.80 4.36
CA GLY A 78 1.53 -2.24 5.70
C GLY A 78 0.17 -1.90 6.30
N GLU A 79 -0.08 -0.62 6.56
CA GLU A 79 -1.41 -0.10 6.90
C GLU A 79 -1.84 0.90 5.82
N ALA A 80 -2.74 0.48 4.93
CA ALA A 80 -3.19 1.27 3.78
C ALA A 80 -3.81 2.62 4.19
N THR A 81 -4.53 2.64 5.32
CA THR A 81 -5.21 3.85 5.80
C THR A 81 -4.26 4.94 6.30
N THR A 82 -2.96 4.65 6.44
CA THR A 82 -1.94 5.71 6.66
C THR A 82 -1.86 6.71 5.50
N GLN A 83 -2.34 6.32 4.31
CA GLN A 83 -2.45 7.18 3.13
C GLN A 83 -3.92 7.53 2.84
N LEU A 84 -4.74 7.70 3.88
CA LEU A 84 -6.19 7.94 3.76
C LEU A 84 -6.59 8.96 2.67
N PRO A 85 -5.95 10.15 2.54
CA PRO A 85 -6.34 11.10 1.49
C PRO A 85 -6.20 10.53 0.07
N PHE A 86 -5.17 9.73 -0.17
CA PHE A 86 -4.96 9.07 -1.46
C PHE A 86 -5.99 7.96 -1.70
N VAL A 87 -6.26 7.13 -0.68
CA VAL A 87 -7.24 6.03 -0.79
C VAL A 87 -8.64 6.59 -1.10
N VAL A 88 -9.05 7.64 -0.38
CA VAL A 88 -10.33 8.33 -0.64
C VAL A 88 -10.38 8.89 -2.06
N ALA A 89 -9.31 9.57 -2.50
CA ALA A 89 -9.25 10.13 -3.85
C ALA A 89 -9.31 9.05 -4.94
N LEU A 90 -8.58 7.95 -4.76
CA LEU A 90 -8.57 6.82 -5.70
C LEU A 90 -9.96 6.17 -5.82
N PHE A 91 -10.59 5.84 -4.69
CA PHE A 91 -11.92 5.24 -4.69
C PHE A 91 -12.98 6.19 -5.25
N THR A 92 -12.92 7.47 -4.90
CA THR A 92 -13.79 8.50 -5.49
C THR A 92 -13.66 8.53 -7.00
N ALA A 93 -12.44 8.46 -7.53
CA ALA A 93 -12.22 8.46 -8.97
C ALA A 93 -12.74 7.19 -9.65
N ILE A 94 -12.54 6.01 -9.04
CA ILE A 94 -13.08 4.73 -9.53
C ILE A 94 -14.62 4.78 -9.59
N LYS A 95 -15.27 5.23 -8.53
CA LYS A 95 -16.75 5.30 -8.45
C LYS A 95 -17.36 6.27 -9.44
N ASN A 96 -16.64 7.32 -9.82
CA ASN A 96 -17.09 8.31 -10.80
C ASN A 96 -16.70 7.97 -12.26
N ASP A 97 -15.80 7.01 -12.49
CA ASP A 97 -15.38 6.63 -13.83
C ASP A 97 -16.40 5.66 -14.48
N PRO A 98 -16.96 5.98 -15.66
CA PRO A 98 -17.96 5.14 -16.33
C PRO A 98 -17.50 3.71 -16.61
N GLN A 99 -16.20 3.51 -16.85
CA GLN A 99 -15.62 2.20 -17.14
C GLN A 99 -15.26 1.44 -15.87
N LEU A 100 -15.03 2.12 -14.75
CA LEU A 100 -14.52 1.49 -13.52
C LEU A 100 -15.52 1.42 -12.37
N ARG A 101 -16.62 2.18 -12.42
CA ARG A 101 -17.61 2.28 -11.32
C ARG A 101 -18.26 0.96 -10.89
N HIS A 102 -18.18 -0.07 -11.75
CA HIS A 102 -18.67 -1.41 -11.45
C HIS A 102 -17.73 -2.19 -10.52
N LEU A 103 -16.49 -1.75 -10.36
CA LEU A 103 -15.51 -2.37 -9.48
C LEU A 103 -15.83 -2.08 -8.01
N THR A 104 -15.72 -3.13 -7.19
CA THR A 104 -15.68 -2.98 -5.74
C THR A 104 -14.36 -2.37 -5.28
N CYS A 105 -14.39 -1.56 -4.22
CA CYS A 105 -13.28 -0.84 -3.63
C CYS A 105 -13.17 -1.28 -2.18
N LEU A 106 -12.15 -2.09 -1.89
CA LEU A 106 -11.92 -2.67 -0.58
C LEU A 106 -10.61 -2.16 0.02
N VAL A 107 -10.53 -2.08 1.35
CA VAL A 107 -9.28 -1.82 2.06
C VAL A 107 -8.91 -3.00 2.95
N ASP A 108 -7.64 -3.39 2.94
CA ASP A 108 -7.05 -4.28 3.93
C ASP A 108 -6.41 -3.41 5.03
N SER A 109 -6.92 -3.53 6.25
CA SER A 109 -6.53 -2.67 7.37
C SER A 109 -6.40 -3.46 8.66
N ASN A 110 -5.49 -3.02 9.53
CA ASN A 110 -5.42 -3.49 10.91
C ASN A 110 -6.54 -2.94 11.81
N GLY A 111 -7.43 -2.08 11.28
CA GLY A 111 -8.58 -1.54 12.00
C GLY A 111 -8.25 -0.43 13.01
N MET A 112 -7.03 0.12 12.99
CA MET A 112 -6.64 1.22 13.88
C MET A 112 -7.04 2.62 13.37
N LEU A 113 -7.68 2.71 12.20
CA LEU A 113 -8.20 3.98 11.69
C LEU A 113 -9.23 4.57 12.67
N SER A 114 -9.20 5.88 12.88
CA SER A 114 -10.16 6.56 13.74
C SER A 114 -11.57 6.51 13.15
N GLU A 115 -12.60 6.65 13.99
CA GLU A 115 -14.00 6.74 13.55
C GLU A 115 -14.18 7.84 12.49
N THR A 116 -13.61 9.03 12.73
CA THR A 116 -13.58 10.14 11.77
C THR A 116 -12.83 9.84 10.46
N GLY A 117 -11.90 8.89 10.49
CA GLY A 117 -11.20 8.40 9.31
C GLY A 117 -12.11 7.48 8.50
N TRP A 118 -12.81 6.56 9.18
CA TRP A 118 -13.81 5.70 8.56
C TRP A 118 -14.96 6.51 7.96
N GLU A 119 -15.48 7.53 8.65
CA GLU A 119 -16.50 8.44 8.11
C GLU A 119 -16.12 9.07 6.76
N LYS A 120 -14.83 9.34 6.53
CA LYS A 120 -14.32 9.87 5.25
C LYS A 120 -14.23 8.81 4.17
N LEU A 121 -13.98 7.55 4.54
CA LEU A 121 -13.76 6.44 3.61
C LEU A 121 -15.06 5.71 3.24
N LEU A 122 -15.98 5.56 4.19
CA LEU A 122 -17.26 4.86 4.05
C LEU A 122 -18.07 5.26 2.80
N PRO A 123 -18.14 6.54 2.38
CA PRO A 123 -18.93 6.91 1.20
C PRO A 123 -18.42 6.33 -0.12
N VAL A 124 -17.15 5.90 -0.17
CA VAL A 124 -16.49 5.45 -1.41
C VAL A 124 -15.88 4.05 -1.30
N CYS A 125 -16.00 3.41 -0.15
CA CYS A 125 -15.42 2.10 0.15
C CYS A 125 -16.56 1.09 0.35
N ASP A 126 -16.55 -0.01 -0.40
CA ASP A 126 -17.61 -1.03 -0.34
C ASP A 126 -17.40 -1.99 0.83
N GLY A 127 -16.18 -2.07 1.37
CA GLY A 127 -15.88 -2.94 2.51
C GLY A 127 -14.44 -2.84 2.97
N ALA A 128 -14.19 -3.31 4.18
CA ALA A 128 -12.86 -3.43 4.75
C ALA A 128 -12.63 -4.86 5.24
N MET A 129 -11.45 -5.40 4.96
CA MET A 129 -10.95 -6.59 5.64
C MET A 129 -10.17 -6.11 6.87
N LEU A 130 -10.64 -6.50 8.06
CA LEU A 130 -10.03 -6.08 9.32
C LEU A 130 -9.24 -7.22 9.94
N ASP A 131 -7.94 -7.00 10.10
CA ASP A 131 -7.00 -7.97 10.65
C ASP A 131 -6.98 -7.93 12.19
N LEU A 132 -8.01 -8.52 12.82
CA LEU A 132 -8.07 -8.69 14.26
C LEU A 132 -7.29 -9.93 14.71
N LYS A 133 -6.16 -9.73 15.38
CA LYS A 133 -5.28 -10.83 15.82
C LYS A 133 -5.85 -11.70 16.94
N ALA A 134 -6.66 -11.12 17.82
CA ALA A 134 -7.35 -11.81 18.90
C ALA A 134 -8.50 -10.95 19.44
N TRP A 135 -9.60 -11.59 19.87
CA TRP A 135 -10.74 -10.88 20.46
C TRP A 135 -10.45 -10.42 21.90
N GLY A 136 -9.79 -11.23 22.72
CA GLY A 136 -9.39 -10.85 24.08
C GLY A 136 -8.27 -9.81 24.06
N SER A 137 -8.42 -8.71 24.81
CA SER A 137 -7.43 -7.62 24.86
C SER A 137 -6.06 -8.09 25.36
N GLU A 138 -6.03 -8.92 26.42
CA GLU A 138 -4.77 -9.47 26.95
C GLU A 138 -4.01 -10.30 25.90
N CYS A 139 -4.69 -11.23 25.24
CA CYS A 139 -4.10 -12.05 24.18
C CYS A 139 -3.65 -11.18 23.00
N HIS A 140 -4.46 -10.20 22.59
CA HIS A 140 -4.09 -9.28 21.51
C HIS A 140 -2.83 -8.47 21.86
N GLN A 141 -2.72 -8.01 23.11
CA GLN A 141 -1.56 -7.25 23.58
C GLN A 141 -0.31 -8.13 23.67
N GLN A 142 -0.44 -9.41 24.06
CA GLN A 142 0.66 -10.37 24.01
C GLN A 142 1.16 -10.60 22.57
N LEU A 143 0.25 -10.67 21.58
CA LEU A 143 0.60 -10.92 20.17
C LEU A 143 1.15 -9.71 19.44
N THR A 144 0.66 -8.50 19.76
CA THR A 144 0.90 -7.29 18.94
C THR A 144 1.57 -6.14 19.69
N GLY A 145 1.64 -6.22 21.02
CA GLY A 145 2.04 -5.11 21.89
C GLY A 145 1.00 -3.99 22.00
N ARG A 146 -0.20 -4.16 21.44
CA ARG A 146 -1.26 -3.12 21.40
C ARG A 146 -2.61 -3.66 21.88
N ASP A 147 -3.45 -2.78 22.42
CA ASP A 147 -4.86 -3.07 22.72
C ASP A 147 -5.71 -3.14 21.42
N ASN A 148 -6.90 -3.73 21.50
CA ASN A 148 -7.80 -3.94 20.38
C ASN A 148 -9.13 -3.19 20.45
N GLN A 149 -9.34 -2.28 21.41
CA GLN A 149 -10.60 -1.54 21.52
C GLN A 149 -10.92 -0.75 20.24
N GLN A 150 -9.93 -0.08 19.64
CA GLN A 150 -10.13 0.68 18.40
C GLN A 150 -10.52 -0.22 17.22
N ILE A 151 -9.87 -1.39 17.12
CA ILE A 151 -10.15 -2.37 16.07
C ILE A 151 -11.59 -2.87 16.17
N LYS A 152 -12.05 -3.17 17.38
CA LYS A 152 -13.43 -3.61 17.64
C LYS A 152 -14.48 -2.57 17.30
N ARG A 153 -14.17 -1.27 17.40
CA ARG A 153 -15.09 -0.19 16.97
C ARG A 153 -15.18 -0.05 15.45
N SER A 154 -14.25 -0.65 14.73
CA SER A 154 -14.23 -0.66 13.26
C SER A 154 -15.03 -1.82 12.67
N ILE A 155 -15.44 -2.80 13.49
CA ILE A 155 -16.26 -3.98 13.13
C ILE A 155 -17.73 -3.65 13.34
#